data_AF-W5NPW3-F1
#
_entry.id   AF-W5NPW3-F1
#
_cell.length_a   1.000
_cell.length_b   1.000
_cell.length_c   1.000
_cell.angle_alpha   90.00
_cell.angle_beta   90.00
_cell.angle_gamma   90.00
#
_symmetry.space_group_name_H-M   'P 1'
#
loop_
_entity.id
_entity.type
_entity.pdbx_description
1 polymer ?
#
loop_
_entity_poly.entity_id
_entity_poly.type
_entity_poly.pdbx_seq_one_letter_code
_entity_poly.pdbx_strand_id
1 'polypeptide(L)'
;MSVALQEPVLFTGTMRNNLDPFNEHTDEELWNALEEVQLKDTIKNFPGEMNTELAESGLNLSVGQRQLVCLARTILKKNQILIMDKATSNVDPGTDELIQKKFFEKFADCTVLTITHRLNNVINCQWITVLDLGRRKETGPTNYLLKNENSLFYKMVQQLGKAEAAVLTKREK
;
A
#
# COMPACT_ATOMS: atom_id res chain seq x y z
N MET A 1 15.37 4.15 1.98
CA MET A 1 14.58 3.16 1.20
C MET A 1 13.74 2.38 2.18
N SER A 2 12.48 2.14 1.88
CA SER A 2 11.59 1.33 2.73
C SER A 2 10.86 0.26 1.91
N VAL A 3 10.46 -0.81 2.60
CA VAL A 3 9.74 -1.94 2.02
C VAL A 3 8.50 -2.20 2.86
N ALA A 4 7.34 -2.27 2.22
CA ALA A 4 6.07 -2.71 2.80
C ALA A 4 5.73 -4.09 2.25
N LEU A 5 5.69 -5.10 3.13
CA LEU A 5 5.54 -6.51 2.76
C LEU A 5 4.09 -6.99 2.84
N GLN A 6 3.78 -8.06 2.12
CA GLN A 6 2.48 -8.72 2.17
C GLN A 6 2.19 -9.23 3.59
N GLU A 7 3.22 -9.79 4.24
CA GLU A 7 3.21 -10.25 5.62
C GLU A 7 3.97 -9.23 6.50
N PRO A 8 3.24 -8.29 7.13
CA PRO A 8 3.86 -7.25 7.96
C PRO A 8 4.43 -7.84 9.25
N VAL A 9 5.67 -7.47 9.57
CA VAL A 9 6.33 -7.85 10.83
C VAL A 9 6.20 -6.70 11.83
N LEU A 10 5.54 -6.97 12.95
CA LEU A 10 5.49 -6.10 14.12
C LEU A 10 6.27 -6.75 15.27
N PHE A 11 6.85 -5.93 16.13
CA PHE A 11 7.64 -6.39 17.27
C PHE A 11 6.82 -6.26 18.55
N THR A 12 7.14 -7.11 19.54
CA THR A 12 6.59 -6.98 20.88
C THR A 12 7.00 -5.63 21.48
N GLY A 13 6.05 -4.92 22.09
CA GLY A 13 6.25 -3.58 22.63
C GLY A 13 5.06 -2.67 22.31
N THR A 14 5.18 -1.37 22.58
CA THR A 14 4.07 -0.43 22.36
C THR A 14 3.82 -0.16 20.87
N MET A 15 2.61 0.30 20.54
CA MET A 15 2.30 0.84 19.21
C MET A 15 3.27 1.96 18.83
N ARG A 16 3.58 2.86 19.78
CA ARG A 16 4.60 3.91 19.60
C ARG A 16 5.94 3.35 19.17
N ASN A 17 6.50 2.39 19.92
CA ASN A 17 7.82 1.81 19.61
C ASN A 17 7.80 1.10 18.25
N ASN A 18 6.66 0.53 17.88
CA ASN A 18 6.51 -0.07 16.57
C ASN A 18 6.51 0.99 15.45
N LEU A 19 5.87 2.15 15.63
CA LEU A 19 5.85 3.21 14.63
C LEU A 19 7.18 3.97 14.54
N ASP A 20 7.76 4.27 15.70
CA ASP A 20 8.97 5.08 15.87
C ASP A 20 9.90 4.46 16.93
N PRO A 21 10.72 3.47 16.53
CA PRO A 21 11.61 2.77 17.45
C PRO A 21 12.78 3.63 17.97
N PHE A 22 13.07 4.76 17.32
CA PHE A 22 14.17 5.65 17.68
C PHE A 22 13.70 6.92 18.40
N ASN A 23 12.39 7.08 18.57
CA ASN A 23 11.76 8.24 19.19
C ASN A 23 12.19 9.56 18.51
N GLU A 24 12.23 9.54 17.18
CA GLU A 24 12.60 10.67 16.30
C GLU A 24 11.39 11.56 15.93
N HIS A 25 10.18 11.09 16.21
CA HIS A 25 8.93 11.74 15.82
C HIS A 25 8.10 12.20 17.03
N THR A 26 7.39 13.31 16.83
CA THR A 26 6.42 13.85 17.79
C THR A 26 5.11 13.07 17.75
N ASP A 27 4.35 13.10 18.85
CA ASP A 27 3.05 12.45 18.94
C ASP A 27 2.10 12.91 17.83
N GLU A 28 2.15 14.19 17.49
CA GLU A 28 1.36 14.76 16.39
C GLU A 28 1.71 14.11 15.05
N GLU A 29 3.00 13.95 14.74
CA GLU A 29 3.45 13.28 13.51
C GLU A 29 3.01 11.81 13.47
N LEU A 30 3.09 11.10 14.60
CA LEU A 30 2.64 9.71 14.69
C LEU A 30 1.14 9.59 14.46
N TRP A 31 0.34 10.44 15.09
CA TRP A 31 -1.11 10.46 14.91
C TRP A 31 -1.52 10.88 13.49
N ASN A 32 -0.80 11.81 12.89
CA ASN A 32 -1.00 12.20 11.49
C ASN A 32 -0.66 11.03 10.55
N ALA A 33 0.43 10.28 10.79
CA ALA A 33 0.74 9.10 9.99
C ALA A 33 -0.35 8.02 10.09
N LEU A 34 -0.93 7.83 11.28
CA LEU A 34 -2.05 6.91 11.51
C LEU A 34 -3.36 7.37 10.87
N GLU A 35 -3.63 8.67 10.81
CA GLU A 35 -4.78 9.27 10.10
C GLU A 35 -4.72 8.97 8.60
N GLU A 36 -3.52 9.13 8.00
CA GLU A 36 -3.30 8.96 6.56
C GLU A 36 -3.57 7.53 6.09
N VAL A 37 -3.34 6.55 6.97
CA VAL A 37 -3.64 5.13 6.72
C VAL A 37 -4.97 4.68 7.32
N GLN A 38 -5.83 5.61 7.78
CA GLN A 38 -7.13 5.33 8.39
C GLN A 38 -7.09 4.41 9.62
N LEU A 39 -5.98 4.40 10.34
CA LEU A 39 -5.82 3.56 11.54
C LEU A 39 -6.03 4.36 12.84
N LYS A 40 -6.05 5.70 12.79
CA LYS A 40 -6.14 6.56 13.97
C LYS A 40 -7.31 6.23 14.90
N ASP A 41 -8.53 6.15 14.38
CA ASP A 41 -9.71 5.89 15.21
C ASP A 41 -9.67 4.49 15.82
N THR A 42 -9.11 3.52 15.08
CA THR A 42 -8.89 2.16 15.61
C THR A 42 -7.94 2.20 16.82
N ILE A 43 -6.82 2.92 16.70
CA ILE A 43 -5.85 3.02 17.81
C ILE A 43 -6.41 3.81 18.99
N LYS A 44 -7.17 4.88 18.75
CA LYS A 44 -7.85 5.66 19.81
C LYS A 44 -8.84 4.83 20.62
N ASN A 45 -9.46 3.82 20.01
CA ASN A 45 -10.38 2.93 20.70
C ASN A 45 -9.69 1.89 21.57
N PHE A 46 -8.36 1.73 21.48
CA PHE A 46 -7.64 0.86 22.40
C PHE A 46 -7.40 1.55 23.75
N PRO A 47 -7.50 0.83 24.89
CA PRO A 47 -7.35 1.42 26.22
C PRO A 47 -6.03 2.16 26.46
N GLY A 48 -4.95 1.73 25.79
CA GLY A 48 -3.64 2.36 25.91
C GLY A 48 -3.30 3.33 24.77
N GLU A 49 -4.19 3.48 23.77
CA GLU A 49 -3.93 4.24 22.55
C GLU A 49 -2.55 3.91 21.95
N MET A 50 -1.63 4.88 21.88
CA MET A 50 -0.25 4.74 21.40
C MET A 50 0.64 3.88 22.32
N ASN A 51 0.27 3.76 23.58
CA ASN A 51 0.94 2.93 24.58
C ASN A 51 0.35 1.52 24.66
N THR A 52 -0.64 1.18 23.83
CA THR A 52 -1.15 -0.19 23.71
C THR A 52 -0.01 -1.14 23.40
N GLU A 53 0.13 -2.20 24.21
CA GLU A 53 1.11 -3.25 23.97
C GLU A 53 0.66 -4.14 22.80
N LEU A 54 1.57 -4.37 21.87
CA LEU A 54 1.43 -5.33 20.80
C LEU A 54 1.96 -6.66 21.29
N ALA A 55 1.11 -7.68 21.18
CA ALA A 55 1.50 -9.07 21.39
C ALA A 55 2.59 -9.48 20.38
N GLU A 56 3.24 -10.61 20.61
CA GLU A 56 4.25 -11.14 19.69
C GLU A 56 3.72 -11.14 18.24
N SER A 57 4.49 -10.60 17.30
CA SER A 57 4.09 -10.44 15.88
C SER A 57 2.80 -9.64 15.64
N GLY A 58 2.37 -8.83 16.61
CA GLY A 58 1.15 -8.02 16.55
C GLY A 58 -0.13 -8.85 16.46
N LEU A 59 -0.18 -10.02 17.10
CA LEU A 59 -1.33 -10.95 17.04
C LEU A 59 -2.66 -10.35 17.52
N ASN A 60 -2.63 -9.26 18.26
CA ASN A 60 -3.82 -8.51 18.67
C ASN A 60 -4.38 -7.57 17.58
N LEU A 61 -3.77 -7.55 16.38
CA LEU A 61 -4.22 -6.77 15.23
C LEU A 61 -4.62 -7.70 14.07
N SER A 62 -5.62 -7.28 13.30
CA SER A 62 -5.93 -7.94 12.04
C SER A 62 -4.76 -7.84 11.05
N VAL A 63 -4.68 -8.73 10.06
CA VAL A 63 -3.63 -8.66 9.03
C VAL A 63 -3.65 -7.30 8.31
N GLY A 64 -4.84 -6.80 7.98
CA GLY A 64 -5.01 -5.46 7.39
C GLY A 64 -4.48 -4.36 8.30
N GLN A 65 -4.82 -4.36 9.59
CA GLN A 65 -4.31 -3.36 10.54
C GLN A 65 -2.78 -3.39 10.65
N ARG A 66 -2.17 -4.58 10.67
CA ARG A 66 -0.70 -4.72 10.66
C ARG A 66 -0.07 -4.16 9.39
N GLN A 67 -0.73 -4.33 8.25
CA GLN A 67 -0.32 -3.73 6.98
C GLN A 67 -0.37 -2.20 7.04
N LEU A 68 -1.45 -1.64 7.62
CA LEU A 68 -1.59 -0.19 7.83
C LEU A 68 -0.53 0.38 8.76
N VAL A 69 -0.18 -0.31 9.86
CA VAL A 69 0.94 0.08 10.72
C VAL A 69 2.25 0.14 9.93
N CYS A 70 2.51 -0.86 9.07
CA CYS A 70 3.70 -0.85 8.23
C CYS A 70 3.70 0.32 7.23
N LEU A 71 2.57 0.63 6.62
CA LEU A 71 2.45 1.80 5.74
C LEU A 71 2.68 3.11 6.51
N ALA A 72 2.14 3.25 7.72
CA ALA A 72 2.39 4.43 8.56
C ALA A 72 3.90 4.64 8.84
N ARG A 73 4.66 3.55 9.10
CA ARG A 73 6.13 3.63 9.23
C ARG A 73 6.80 4.18 7.97
N THR A 74 6.32 3.80 6.78
CA THR A 74 6.90 4.28 5.51
C THR A 74 6.65 5.77 5.30
N ILE A 75 5.49 6.26 5.75
CA ILE A 75 5.11 7.68 5.70
C ILE A 75 6.02 8.51 6.61
N LEU A 76 6.30 8.02 7.82
CA LEU A 76 7.17 8.71 8.78
C LEU A 76 8.62 8.87 8.27
N LYS A 77 9.16 7.83 7.63
CA LYS A 77 10.56 7.80 7.18
C LYS A 77 10.92 8.64 5.94
N LYS A 78 9.97 9.33 5.30
CA LYS A 78 10.19 10.21 4.11
C LYS A 78 11.23 9.65 3.12
N ASN A 79 10.98 8.46 2.58
CA ASN A 79 11.94 7.75 1.73
C ASN A 79 11.94 8.25 0.28
N GLN A 80 13.09 8.18 -0.40
CA GLN A 80 13.19 8.40 -1.85
C GLN A 80 12.78 7.19 -2.72
N ILE A 81 12.84 5.98 -2.13
CA ILE A 81 12.46 4.72 -2.79
C ILE A 81 11.60 3.91 -1.84
N LEU A 82 10.46 3.46 -2.35
CA LEU A 82 9.49 2.62 -1.66
C LEU A 82 9.18 1.37 -2.49
N ILE A 83 9.25 0.20 -1.87
CA ILE A 83 8.79 -1.06 -2.45
C ILE A 83 7.53 -1.51 -1.72
N MET A 84 6.45 -1.77 -2.46
CA MET A 84 5.19 -2.30 -1.96
C MET A 84 4.96 -3.69 -2.53
N ASP A 85 5.12 -4.74 -1.71
CA ASP A 85 4.80 -6.11 -2.10
C ASP A 85 3.43 -6.49 -1.54
N LYS A 86 2.38 -6.35 -2.36
CA LYS A 86 0.98 -6.68 -1.98
C LYS A 86 0.58 -6.10 -0.62
N ALA A 87 1.13 -4.93 -0.27
CA ALA A 87 1.06 -4.35 1.07
C ALA A 87 -0.37 -3.97 1.51
N THR A 88 -1.36 -3.99 0.62
CA THR A 88 -2.78 -3.73 0.94
C THR A 88 -3.70 -4.91 0.61
N SER A 89 -3.15 -6.11 0.41
CA SER A 89 -3.92 -7.30 0.01
C SER A 89 -4.97 -7.74 1.04
N ASN A 90 -4.81 -7.39 2.32
CA ASN A 90 -5.72 -7.78 3.39
C ASN A 90 -6.51 -6.60 3.96
N VAL A 91 -6.46 -5.45 3.28
CA VAL A 91 -7.25 -4.26 3.60
C VAL A 91 -8.56 -4.33 2.82
N ASP A 92 -9.65 -3.83 3.41
CA ASP A 92 -10.94 -3.77 2.74
C ASP A 92 -10.89 -2.83 1.51
N PRO A 93 -11.69 -3.07 0.46
CA PRO A 93 -11.58 -2.31 -0.79
C PRO A 93 -11.80 -0.80 -0.64
N GLY A 94 -12.67 -0.37 0.27
CA GLY A 94 -12.96 1.06 0.49
C GLY A 94 -11.78 1.78 1.12
N THR A 95 -11.19 1.17 2.15
CA THR A 95 -9.99 1.68 2.80
C THR A 95 -8.78 1.62 1.85
N ASP A 96 -8.61 0.54 1.08
CA ASP A 96 -7.52 0.42 0.10
C ASP A 96 -7.58 1.56 -0.93
N GLU A 97 -8.74 1.83 -1.55
CA GLU A 97 -8.85 2.90 -2.55
C GLU A 97 -8.47 4.29 -1.99
N LEU A 98 -8.94 4.63 -0.79
CA LEU A 98 -8.62 5.91 -0.17
C LEU A 98 -7.13 5.99 0.21
N ILE A 99 -6.56 4.89 0.73
CA ILE A 99 -5.13 4.82 1.04
C ILE A 99 -4.34 4.99 -0.24
N GLN A 100 -4.60 4.22 -1.30
CA GLN A 100 -3.85 4.32 -2.55
C GLN A 100 -3.82 5.76 -3.06
N LYS A 101 -4.96 6.46 -3.06
CA LYS A 101 -5.04 7.85 -3.51
C LYS A 101 -4.15 8.77 -2.69
N LYS A 102 -4.35 8.84 -1.36
CA LYS A 102 -3.57 9.71 -0.47
C LYS A 102 -2.09 9.35 -0.48
N PHE A 103 -1.80 8.06 -0.57
CA PHE A 103 -0.46 7.51 -0.52
C PHE A 103 0.32 7.90 -1.78
N PHE A 104 -0.22 7.69 -2.99
CA PHE A 104 0.46 8.10 -4.22
C PHE A 104 0.64 9.62 -4.31
N GLU A 105 -0.31 10.41 -3.81
CA GLU A 105 -0.15 11.87 -3.71
C GLU A 105 1.03 12.25 -2.79
N LYS A 106 1.15 11.60 -1.63
CA LYS A 106 2.22 11.87 -0.66
C LYS A 106 3.61 11.41 -1.10
N PHE A 107 3.65 10.35 -1.91
CA PHE A 107 4.87 9.78 -2.48
C PHE A 107 5.11 10.23 -3.92
N ALA A 108 4.53 11.35 -4.37
CA ALA A 108 4.69 11.87 -5.73
C ALA A 108 6.16 12.13 -6.10
N ASP A 109 6.98 12.55 -5.14
CA ASP A 109 8.43 12.79 -5.31
C ASP A 109 9.30 11.55 -5.00
N CYS A 110 8.67 10.39 -4.76
CA CYS A 110 9.33 9.13 -4.42
C CYS A 110 9.21 8.13 -5.57
N THR A 111 10.24 7.32 -5.78
CA THR A 111 10.12 6.16 -6.68
C THR A 111 9.39 5.04 -5.95
N VAL A 112 8.18 4.72 -6.41
CA VAL A 112 7.35 3.63 -5.85
C VAL A 112 7.35 2.43 -6.79
N LEU A 113 7.79 1.28 -6.30
CA LEU A 113 7.70 -0.01 -6.99
C LEU A 113 6.63 -0.88 -6.32
N THR A 114 5.53 -1.13 -7.03
CA THR A 114 4.43 -1.95 -6.54
C THR A 114 4.38 -3.31 -7.22
N ILE A 115 4.35 -4.37 -6.42
CA ILE A 115 4.15 -5.76 -6.84
C ILE A 115 2.76 -6.16 -6.35
N THR A 116 1.86 -6.53 -7.26
CA THR A 116 0.50 -6.91 -6.88
C THR A 116 -0.14 -7.84 -7.90
N HIS A 117 -1.15 -8.58 -7.44
CA HIS A 117 -2.08 -9.34 -8.26
C HIS A 117 -3.41 -8.59 -8.48
N ARG A 118 -3.62 -7.48 -7.76
CA ARG A 118 -4.81 -6.62 -7.87
C ARG A 118 -4.56 -5.54 -8.91
N LEU A 119 -5.20 -5.67 -10.07
CA LEU A 119 -5.03 -4.74 -11.18
C LEU A 119 -5.59 -3.34 -10.89
N ASN A 120 -6.54 -3.21 -9.97
CA ASN A 120 -7.05 -1.91 -9.51
C ASN A 120 -5.94 -1.01 -8.95
N ASN A 121 -4.89 -1.60 -8.36
CA ASN A 121 -3.85 -0.85 -7.66
C ASN A 121 -2.73 -0.43 -8.62
N VAL A 122 -2.63 -1.02 -9.81
CA VAL A 122 -1.57 -0.70 -10.80
C VAL A 122 -2.02 0.29 -11.87
N ILE A 123 -3.32 0.58 -11.96
CA ILE A 123 -3.84 1.46 -13.01
C ILE A 123 -3.31 2.90 -12.92
N ASN A 124 -2.95 3.32 -11.70
CA ASN A 124 -2.39 4.64 -11.43
C ASN A 124 -0.86 4.68 -11.58
N CYS A 125 -0.21 3.54 -11.84
CA CYS A 125 1.23 3.52 -12.07
C CYS A 125 1.56 4.17 -13.41
N GLN A 126 2.70 4.86 -13.49
CA GLN A 126 3.18 5.45 -14.75
C GLN A 126 3.65 4.37 -15.73
N TRP A 127 4.25 3.29 -15.21
CA TRP A 127 4.82 2.19 -15.97
C TRP A 127 4.39 0.86 -15.37
N ILE A 128 4.19 -0.13 -16.24
CA ILE A 128 3.85 -1.50 -15.85
C ILE A 128 4.86 -2.45 -16.48
N THR A 129 5.22 -3.47 -15.71
CA THR A 129 6.01 -4.61 -16.18
C THR A 129 5.25 -5.90 -15.87
N VAL A 130 5.00 -6.69 -16.91
CA VAL A 130 4.36 -8.01 -16.78
C VAL A 130 5.45 -9.09 -16.80
N LEU A 131 5.46 -9.89 -15.73
CA LEU A 131 6.34 -11.03 -15.55
C LEU A 131 5.52 -12.32 -15.70
N ASP A 132 6.07 -13.29 -16.43
CA ASP A 132 5.49 -14.64 -16.56
C ASP A 132 6.61 -15.68 -16.64
N LEU A 133 6.49 -16.74 -15.85
CA LEU A 133 7.48 -17.82 -15.71
C LEU A 133 8.92 -17.31 -15.50
N GLY A 134 9.09 -16.30 -14.63
CA GLY A 134 10.38 -15.72 -14.31
C GLY A 134 11.01 -14.85 -15.41
N ARG A 135 10.26 -14.55 -16.49
CA ARG A 135 10.73 -13.71 -17.59
C ARG A 135 9.84 -12.48 -17.76
N ARG A 136 10.46 -11.35 -18.09
CA ARG A 136 9.77 -10.13 -18.52
C ARG A 136 9.11 -10.39 -19.87
N LYS A 137 7.78 -10.32 -19.92
CA LYS A 137 7.00 -10.46 -21.16
C LYS A 137 6.71 -9.11 -21.81
N GLU A 138 6.46 -8.11 -20.99
CA GLU A 138 6.01 -6.81 -21.46
C GLU A 138 6.42 -5.73 -20.45
N THR A 139 6.82 -4.57 -20.95
CA THR A 139 7.06 -3.38 -20.13
C THR A 139 6.69 -2.16 -20.96
N GLY A 140 6.00 -1.20 -20.36
CA GLY A 140 5.71 0.07 -21.00
C GLY A 140 4.87 1.00 -20.14
N PRO A 141 4.62 2.22 -20.65
CA PRO A 141 3.68 3.15 -20.05
C PRO A 141 2.29 2.52 -19.93
N THR A 142 1.64 2.69 -18.78
CA THR A 142 0.33 2.08 -18.50
C THR A 142 -0.72 2.44 -19.55
N ASN A 143 -0.75 3.70 -19.94
CA ASN A 143 -1.67 4.23 -20.95
C ASN A 143 -1.52 3.58 -22.33
N TYR A 144 -0.29 3.26 -22.72
CA TYR A 144 0.03 2.61 -23.98
C TYR A 144 -0.41 1.14 -23.93
N LEU A 145 -0.10 0.45 -22.83
CA LEU A 145 -0.48 -0.96 -22.66
C LEU A 145 -2.00 -1.15 -22.59
N LEU A 146 -2.74 -0.23 -21.95
CA LEU A 146 -4.21 -0.27 -21.89
C LEU A 146 -4.91 0.01 -23.22
N LYS A 147 -4.26 0.69 -24.16
CA LYS A 147 -4.84 1.00 -25.49
C LYS A 147 -4.49 -0.06 -26.53
N ASN A 148 -3.46 -0.86 -26.28
CA ASN A 148 -3.01 -1.89 -27.20
C ASN A 148 -3.74 -3.22 -26.94
N GLU A 149 -4.71 -3.58 -27.78
CA GLU A 149 -5.47 -4.83 -27.64
C GLU A 149 -4.59 -6.11 -27.71
N ASN A 150 -3.40 -6.01 -28.31
CA ASN A 150 -2.45 -7.11 -28.36
C ASN A 150 -1.63 -7.27 -27.07
N SER A 151 -1.60 -6.24 -26.21
CA SER A 151 -0.88 -6.23 -24.94
C SER A 151 -1.32 -7.36 -24.01
N LEU A 152 -0.37 -7.96 -23.31
CA LEU A 152 -0.68 -8.96 -22.29
C LEU A 152 -1.39 -8.29 -21.11
N PHE A 153 -0.93 -7.11 -20.71
CA PHE A 153 -1.58 -6.31 -19.68
C PHE A 153 -3.04 -5.97 -20.03
N TYR A 154 -3.31 -5.54 -21.27
CA TYR A 154 -4.69 -5.29 -21.72
C TYR A 154 -5.57 -6.53 -21.55
N LYS A 155 -5.10 -7.70 -21.99
CA LYS A 155 -5.82 -8.97 -21.87
C LYS A 155 -6.09 -9.35 -20.42
N MET A 156 -5.13 -9.11 -19.52
CA MET A 156 -5.31 -9.33 -18.07
C MET A 156 -6.41 -8.43 -17.51
N VAL A 157 -6.48 -7.16 -17.92
CA VAL A 157 -7.54 -6.23 -17.49
C VAL A 157 -8.91 -6.68 -18.00
N GLN A 158 -9.02 -7.16 -19.24
CA GLN A 158 -10.30 -7.64 -19.79
C GLN A 158 -10.83 -8.89 -19.07
N GLN A 159 -9.95 -9.70 -18.46
CA GLN A 159 -10.35 -10.89 -17.70
C GLN A 159 -11.06 -10.58 -16.37
N LEU A 160 -10.95 -9.34 -15.86
CA LEU A 160 -11.70 -8.87 -14.68
C LEU A 160 -13.20 -8.74 -14.94
N GLY A 161 -13.62 -8.75 -16.22
CA GLY A 161 -14.99 -8.55 -16.64
C GLY A 161 -15.25 -7.12 -17.13
N LYS A 162 -16.27 -6.98 -17.99
CA LYS A 162 -16.53 -5.74 -18.76
C LYS A 162 -16.75 -4.50 -17.89
N ALA A 163 -17.40 -4.65 -16.73
CA ALA A 163 -17.70 -3.54 -15.84
C ALA A 163 -16.42 -2.99 -15.19
N GLU A 164 -15.59 -3.86 -14.60
CA GLU A 164 -14.34 -3.48 -13.94
C GLU A 164 -13.30 -2.96 -14.94
N ALA A 165 -13.16 -3.62 -16.09
CA ALA A 165 -12.28 -3.16 -17.16
C ALA A 165 -12.64 -1.74 -17.66
N ALA A 166 -13.94 -1.45 -17.78
CA ALA A 166 -14.41 -0.13 -18.19
C ALA A 166 -14.13 0.96 -17.12
N VAL A 167 -14.24 0.62 -15.83
CA VAL A 167 -13.90 1.52 -14.74
C VAL A 167 -12.39 1.83 -14.75
N LEU A 168 -11.56 0.80 -14.88
CA LEU A 168 -10.11 0.97 -14.89
C LEU A 168 -9.61 1.78 -16.08
N THR A 169 -10.16 1.53 -17.28
CA THR A 169 -9.80 2.29 -18.47
C THR A 169 -10.24 3.76 -18.39
N LYS A 170 -11.28 4.08 -17.60
CA LYS A 170 -11.71 5.46 -17.34
C LYS A 170 -10.85 6.16 -16.30
N ARG A 171 -10.29 5.44 -15.32
CA ARG A 171 -9.42 6.00 -14.26
C ARG A 171 -8.06 6.46 -14.76
N GLU A 172 -7.60 5.94 -15.90
CA GLU A 172 -6.34 6.37 -16.53
C GLU A 172 -6.48 7.70 -17.30
N LYS A 173 -7.70 8.13 -17.66
CA LYS A 173 -7.94 9.39 -18.37
C LYS A 173 -7.96 10.59 -17.45
#